data_AF-A0A9E4DB46-F1
#
_entry.id   AF-A0A9E4DB46-F1
#
_cell.length_a   1.000
_cell.length_b   1.000
_cell.length_c   1.000
_cell.angle_alpha   90.00
_cell.angle_beta   90.00
_cell.angle_gamma   90.00
#
_symmetry.space_group_name_H-M   'P 1'
#
loop_
_entity.id
_entity.type
_entity.pdbx_description
1 polymer ?
#
loop_
_entity_poly.entity_id
_entity_poly.type
_entity_poly.pdbx_seq_one_letter_code
_entity_poly.pdbx_strand_id
1 'polypeptide(L)'
;MNWNAVGAISETIGVIAVFVTLVYLAIQVRDAKYQVKRSIQQVRSSTLRELYLSPVQNPQLVSVLIKSERAWTSGNEIESEEELFEAGDLTPEEALIWQSYQRAWWVHWREVVGNRDQLSESQMDEVNMGIVSIFTRSSSRVYLNSMWVLDSPTIRYIKNLLAESKR
;
A
#
# COMPACT_ATOMS: atom_id res chain seq x y z
N MET A 1 12.52 54.73 42.47
CA MET A 1 12.42 53.90 41.24
C MET A 1 11.43 52.78 41.54
N ASN A 2 10.31 52.71 40.81
CA ASN A 2 9.23 51.75 41.10
C ASN A 2 9.60 50.36 40.57
N TRP A 3 10.40 49.62 41.34
CA TRP A 3 10.80 48.24 41.03
C TRP A 3 9.62 47.31 40.73
N ASN A 4 8.46 47.54 41.36
CA ASN A 4 7.22 46.81 41.05
C ASN A 4 6.73 47.04 39.62
N ALA A 5 6.89 48.24 39.06
CA ALA A 5 6.48 48.53 37.69
C ALA A 5 7.38 47.83 36.67
N VAL A 6 8.69 47.74 36.97
CA VAL A 6 9.65 47.00 36.13
C VAL A 6 9.34 45.50 36.15
N GLY A 7 9.03 44.93 37.33
CA GLY A 7 8.64 43.53 37.47
C GLY A 7 7.37 43.16 36.67
N ALA A 8 6.33 44.00 36.76
CA ALA A 8 5.08 43.78 36.02
C ALA A 8 5.27 43.84 34.49
N ILE A 9 6.15 44.72 34.01
CA ILE A 9 6.51 44.80 32.58
C ILE A 9 7.24 43.52 32.14
N SER A 10 8.20 43.04 32.92
CA SER A 10 8.92 41.80 32.62
C SER A 10 8.01 40.57 32.59
N GLU A 11 7.05 40.49 33.51
CA GLU A 11 6.06 39.41 33.53
C GLU A 11 5.16 39.45 32.29
N THR A 12 4.68 40.63 31.90
CA THR A 12 3.87 40.80 30.68
C THR A 12 4.64 40.39 29.43
N ILE A 13 5.90 40.80 29.31
CA ILE A 13 6.77 40.41 28.18
C ILE A 13 7.01 38.90 28.18
N GLY A 14 7.24 38.29 29.35
CA GLY A 14 7.41 36.84 29.49
C GLY A 14 6.19 36.06 29.00
N VAL A 15 4.99 36.46 29.39
CA VAL A 15 3.73 35.83 28.93
C VAL A 15 3.54 36.00 27.43
N ILE A 16 3.80 37.19 26.88
CA ILE A 16 3.73 37.43 25.43
C ILE A 16 4.72 36.54 24.68
N ALA A 17 5.97 36.43 25.17
CA ALA A 17 6.98 35.58 24.56
C ALA A 17 6.55 34.11 24.53
N VAL A 18 6.03 33.59 25.65
CA VAL A 18 5.48 32.22 25.73
C VAL A 18 4.33 32.03 24.74
N PHE A 19 3.40 32.99 24.66
CA PHE A 19 2.27 32.90 23.74
C PHE A 19 2.73 32.86 22.27
N VAL A 20 3.70 33.70 21.90
CA VAL A 20 4.32 33.70 20.56
C VAL A 20 4.99 32.36 20.28
N THR A 21 5.73 31.80 21.25
CA THR A 21 6.36 30.49 21.11
C THR A 21 5.33 29.37 20.91
N LEU A 22 4.21 29.39 21.65
CA LEU A 22 3.14 28.39 21.48
C LEU A 22 2.47 28.49 20.11
N VAL A 23 2.21 29.70 19.63
CA VAL A 23 1.68 29.92 18.28
C VAL A 23 2.65 29.39 17.22
N TYR A 24 3.94 29.69 17.37
CA TYR A 24 4.97 29.19 16.48
C TYR A 24 5.04 27.66 16.47
N LEU A 25 5.04 27.01 17.64
CA LEU A 25 5.04 25.56 17.76
C LEU A 25 3.78 24.92 17.15
N ALA A 26 2.61 25.53 17.34
CA ALA A 26 1.37 25.04 16.76
C ALA A 26 1.43 25.06 15.22
N ILE A 27 1.96 26.14 14.63
CA ILE A 27 2.19 26.25 13.19
C ILE A 27 3.21 25.20 12.73
N GLN A 28 4.33 25.08 13.44
CA GLN A 28 5.39 24.11 13.11
C GLN A 28 4.88 22.66 13.11
N VAL A 29 4.10 22.26 14.13
CA VAL A 29 3.50 20.93 14.21
C VAL A 29 2.50 20.70 13.07
N ARG A 30 1.73 21.73 12.70
CA ARG A 30 0.79 21.65 11.58
C ARG A 30 1.52 21.43 10.25
N ASP A 31 2.58 22.19 10.00
CA ASP A 31 3.37 22.06 8.77
C ASP A 31 4.09 20.72 8.70
N ALA A 32 4.66 20.25 9.82
CA ALA A 32 5.27 18.93 9.91
C ALA A 32 4.27 17.81 9.55
N LYS A 33 3.03 17.89 10.04
CA LYS A 33 1.97 16.92 9.69
C LYS A 33 1.66 16.92 8.19
N TYR A 34 1.59 18.09 7.55
CA TYR A 34 1.36 18.17 6.11
C TYR A 34 2.53 17.63 5.30
N GLN A 35 3.77 17.89 5.71
CA GLN A 35 4.97 17.37 5.05
C GLN A 35 5.05 15.85 5.15
N VAL A 36 4.78 15.28 6.33
CA VAL A 36 4.72 13.83 6.53
C VAL A 36 3.64 13.20 5.65
N LYS A 37 2.43 13.77 5.60
CA LYS A 37 1.35 13.27 4.72
C LYS A 37 1.76 13.27 3.25
N ARG A 38 2.40 14.33 2.77
CA ARG A 38 2.89 14.42 1.38
C ARG A 38 4.01 13.40 1.11
N SER A 39 4.94 13.25 2.05
CA SER A 39 6.03 12.26 1.94
C SER A 39 5.48 10.83 1.83
N ILE A 40 4.51 10.46 2.67
CA ILE A 40 3.83 9.15 2.60
C ILE A 40 3.16 8.95 1.25
N GLN A 41 2.43 9.95 0.74
CA GLN A 41 1.79 9.88 -0.57
C GLN A 41 2.80 9.70 -1.70
N GLN A 42 3.93 10.42 -1.64
CA GLN A 42 5.00 10.30 -2.61
C GLN A 42 5.64 8.91 -2.58
N VAL A 43 5.96 8.38 -1.40
CA VAL A 43 6.52 7.02 -1.24
C VAL A 43 5.56 5.96 -1.78
N ARG A 44 4.26 6.07 -1.49
CA ARG A 44 3.24 5.15 -2.04
C ARG A 44 3.20 5.19 -3.57
N SER A 45 3.23 6.39 -4.15
CA SER A 45 3.26 6.57 -5.60
C SER A 45 4.54 6.01 -6.23
N SER A 46 5.70 6.20 -5.60
CA SER A 46 6.95 5.64 -6.09
C SER A 46 6.97 4.11 -6.01
N THR A 47 6.46 3.53 -4.92
CA THR A 47 6.36 2.05 -4.78
C THR A 47 5.44 1.46 -5.84
N LEU A 48 4.28 2.06 -6.09
CA LEU A 48 3.40 1.62 -7.18
C LEU A 48 4.11 1.67 -8.53
N ARG A 49 4.77 2.79 -8.83
CA ARG A 49 5.53 2.95 -10.08
C ARG A 49 6.61 1.89 -10.22
N GLU A 50 7.34 1.59 -9.15
CA GLU A 50 8.37 0.55 -9.14
C GLU A 50 7.79 -0.84 -9.42
N LEU A 51 6.68 -1.21 -8.76
CA LEU A 51 6.00 -2.50 -8.98
C LEU A 51 5.46 -2.65 -10.41
N TYR A 52 4.96 -1.56 -11.01
CA TYR A 52 4.50 -1.56 -12.41
C TYR A 52 5.64 -1.61 -13.42
N LEU A 53 6.78 -0.98 -13.11
CA LEU A 53 7.95 -0.96 -14.01
C LEU A 53 8.86 -2.16 -13.84
N SER A 54 8.75 -2.92 -12.74
CA SER A 54 9.65 -4.05 -12.48
C SER A 54 9.61 -5.13 -13.57
N PRO A 55 8.46 -5.48 -14.21
CA PRO A 55 8.48 -6.39 -15.35
C PRO A 55 9.20 -5.76 -16.55
N VAL A 56 8.93 -4.47 -16.84
CA VAL A 56 9.57 -3.76 -17.97
C VAL A 56 11.10 -3.74 -17.84
N GLN A 57 11.60 -3.66 -16.61
CA GLN A 57 13.03 -3.63 -16.31
C GLN A 57 13.68 -5.01 -16.19
N ASN A 58 12.88 -6.08 -16.11
CA ASN A 58 13.35 -7.45 -15.92
C ASN A 58 12.70 -8.39 -16.95
N PRO A 59 13.36 -8.68 -18.08
CA PRO A 59 12.83 -9.57 -19.11
C PRO A 59 12.51 -10.99 -18.61
N GLN A 60 13.24 -11.49 -17.62
CA GLN A 60 12.96 -12.79 -17.01
C GLN A 60 11.62 -12.77 -16.28
N LEU A 61 11.34 -11.71 -15.51
CA LEU A 61 10.04 -11.54 -14.86
C LEU A 61 8.90 -11.46 -15.89
N VAL A 62 9.09 -10.79 -17.03
CA VAL A 62 8.08 -10.79 -18.10
C VAL A 62 7.78 -12.19 -18.61
N SER A 63 8.82 -12.99 -18.88
CA SER A 63 8.66 -14.38 -19.32
C SER A 63 7.85 -15.20 -18.31
N VAL A 64 8.20 -15.10 -17.02
CA VAL A 64 7.54 -15.79 -15.92
C VAL A 64 6.07 -15.38 -15.81
N LEU A 65 5.78 -14.07 -15.84
CA LEU A 65 4.41 -13.58 -15.78
C LEU A 65 3.59 -14.07 -16.98
N ILE A 66 4.12 -14.02 -18.21
CA ILE A 66 3.43 -14.52 -19.39
C ILE A 66 3.13 -16.02 -19.28
N LYS A 67 4.08 -16.84 -18.82
CA LYS A 67 3.86 -18.28 -18.59
C LYS A 67 2.72 -18.51 -17.60
N SER A 68 2.78 -17.84 -16.45
CA SER A 68 1.74 -17.96 -15.41
C SER A 68 0.37 -17.47 -15.87
N GLU A 69 0.29 -16.38 -16.64
CA GLU A 69 -0.99 -15.86 -17.16
C GLU A 69 -1.57 -16.78 -18.24
N ARG A 70 -0.74 -17.38 -19.09
CA ARG A 70 -1.21 -18.37 -20.07
C ARG A 70 -1.73 -19.63 -19.39
N ALA A 71 -1.07 -20.10 -18.34
CA ALA A 71 -1.54 -21.22 -17.55
C ALA A 71 -2.90 -20.91 -16.91
N TRP A 72 -3.01 -19.75 -16.25
CA TRP A 72 -4.26 -19.26 -15.64
C TRP A 72 -5.42 -19.17 -16.65
N THR A 73 -5.15 -18.67 -17.85
CA THR A 73 -6.17 -18.46 -18.89
C THR A 73 -6.44 -19.70 -19.76
N SER A 74 -5.75 -20.82 -19.52
CA SER A 74 -5.87 -22.04 -20.31
C SER A 74 -7.21 -22.78 -20.19
N GLY A 75 -8.06 -22.37 -19.25
CA GLY A 75 -9.41 -22.93 -19.03
C GLY A 75 -9.47 -24.03 -17.96
N ASN A 76 -8.33 -24.42 -17.38
CA ASN A 76 -8.28 -25.28 -16.21
C ASN A 76 -8.59 -24.46 -14.94
N GLU A 77 -9.36 -25.02 -14.02
CA GLU A 77 -9.56 -24.44 -12.69
C GLU A 77 -8.28 -24.68 -11.87
N ILE A 78 -7.44 -23.64 -11.80
CA ILE A 78 -6.17 -23.66 -11.06
C ILE A 78 -6.43 -23.04 -9.69
N GLU A 79 -6.30 -23.83 -8.63
CA GLU A 79 -6.60 -23.40 -7.26
C GLU A 79 -5.33 -23.20 -6.42
N SER A 80 -4.23 -23.85 -6.79
CA SER A 80 -2.96 -23.81 -6.04
C SER A 80 -1.79 -23.28 -6.86
N GLU A 81 -0.79 -22.73 -6.16
CA GLU A 81 0.44 -22.24 -6.80
C GLU A 81 1.20 -23.38 -7.49
N GLU A 82 1.18 -24.58 -6.92
CA GLU A 82 1.82 -25.77 -7.49
C GLU A 82 1.19 -26.14 -8.84
N GLU A 83 -0.14 -26.21 -8.91
CA GLU A 83 -0.87 -26.43 -10.18
C GLU A 83 -0.55 -25.35 -11.21
N LEU A 84 -0.45 -24.08 -10.79
CA LEU A 84 -0.08 -22.98 -11.66
C LEU A 84 1.33 -23.15 -12.24
N PHE A 85 2.28 -23.56 -11.42
CA PHE A 85 3.68 -23.73 -11.82
C PHE A 85 3.84 -24.91 -12.77
N GLU A 86 3.15 -26.02 -12.50
CA GLU A 86 3.12 -27.18 -13.39
C GLU A 86 2.46 -26.84 -14.72
N ALA A 87 1.28 -26.22 -14.71
CA ALA A 87 0.54 -25.85 -15.92
C ALA A 87 1.29 -24.80 -16.77
N GLY A 88 2.08 -23.93 -16.12
CA GLY A 88 2.89 -22.92 -16.80
C GLY A 88 4.28 -23.40 -17.25
N ASP A 89 4.68 -24.64 -16.92
CA ASP A 89 6.04 -25.14 -17.10
C ASP A 89 7.08 -24.16 -16.52
N LEU A 90 6.85 -23.74 -15.27
CA LEU A 90 7.77 -22.89 -14.52
C LEU A 90 8.83 -23.76 -13.87
N THR A 91 10.10 -23.38 -14.05
CA THR A 91 11.18 -23.98 -13.27
C THR A 91 11.09 -23.55 -11.79
N PRO A 92 11.75 -24.25 -10.86
CA PRO A 92 11.80 -23.81 -9.45
C PRO A 92 12.32 -22.38 -9.26
N GLU A 93 13.26 -21.93 -10.10
CA GLU A 93 13.77 -20.56 -10.09
C GLU A 93 12.72 -19.55 -10.58
N GLU A 94 12.00 -19.89 -11.65
CA GLU A 94 10.91 -19.06 -12.17
C GLU A 94 9.75 -18.96 -11.18
N ALA A 95 9.41 -20.05 -10.51
CA ALA A 95 8.41 -20.07 -9.44
C ALA A 95 8.81 -19.13 -8.27
N LEU A 96 10.08 -19.14 -7.87
CA LEU A 96 10.59 -18.22 -6.85
C LEU A 96 10.49 -16.75 -7.28
N ILE A 97 10.80 -16.44 -8.55
CA ILE A 97 10.66 -15.09 -9.11
C ILE A 97 9.19 -14.65 -9.07
N TRP A 98 8.27 -15.52 -9.51
CA TRP A 98 6.84 -15.25 -9.48
C TRP A 98 6.35 -14.99 -8.06
N GLN A 99 6.66 -15.89 -7.12
CA GLN A 99 6.26 -15.75 -5.71
C GLN A 99 6.81 -14.47 -5.08
N SER A 100 8.05 -14.11 -5.38
CA SER A 100 8.67 -12.88 -4.87
C SER A 100 7.95 -11.64 -5.38
N TYR A 101 7.56 -11.65 -6.66
CA TYR A 101 6.78 -10.57 -7.26
C TYR A 101 5.37 -10.46 -6.65
N GLN A 102 4.66 -11.59 -6.50
CA GLN A 102 3.34 -11.59 -5.86
C GLN A 102 3.41 -11.12 -4.40
N ARG A 103 4.45 -11.54 -3.66
CA ARG A 103 4.71 -11.08 -2.30
C ARG A 103 4.95 -9.57 -2.22
N ALA A 104 5.67 -8.99 -3.18
CA ALA A 104 5.89 -7.54 -3.23
C ALA A 104 4.57 -6.77 -3.42
N TRP A 105 3.72 -7.22 -4.34
CA TRP A 105 2.35 -6.69 -4.49
C TRP A 105 1.50 -6.88 -3.23
N TRP A 106 1.59 -8.04 -2.58
CA TRP A 106 0.86 -8.29 -1.35
C TRP A 106 1.25 -7.32 -0.22
N VAL A 107 2.54 -7.06 -0.03
CA VAL A 107 3.01 -6.10 0.97
C VAL A 107 2.45 -4.71 0.67
N HIS A 108 2.42 -4.30 -0.61
CA HIS A 108 1.79 -3.05 -1.02
C HIS A 108 0.30 -3.00 -0.64
N TRP A 109 -0.49 -4.02 -1.02
CA TRP A 109 -1.93 -4.04 -0.71
C TRP A 109 -2.21 -4.07 0.79
N ARG A 110 -1.42 -4.82 1.56
CA ARG A 110 -1.51 -4.86 3.01
C ARG A 110 -1.32 -3.48 3.63
N GLU A 111 -0.32 -2.74 3.16
CA GLU A 111 -0.04 -1.38 3.64
C GLU A 111 -1.16 -0.41 3.29
N VAL A 112 -1.66 -0.44 2.05
CA VAL A 112 -2.75 0.44 1.59
C VAL A 112 -4.05 0.16 2.35
N VAL A 113 -4.45 -1.11 2.45
CA VAL A 113 -5.69 -1.51 3.15
C VAL A 113 -5.59 -1.26 4.66
N GLY A 114 -4.40 -1.43 5.25
CA GLY A 114 -4.13 -1.15 6.65
C GLY A 114 -4.25 0.32 7.02
N ASN A 115 -3.99 1.22 6.07
CA ASN A 115 -4.04 2.69 6.24
C ASN A 115 -5.20 3.34 5.46
N ARG A 116 -6.30 2.62 5.26
CA ARG A 116 -7.44 3.09 4.45
C ARG A 116 -8.11 4.35 5.02
N ASP A 117 -8.02 4.56 6.33
CA ASP A 117 -8.51 5.75 7.05
C ASP A 117 -7.80 7.04 6.64
N GLN A 118 -6.61 6.93 6.04
CA GLN A 118 -5.81 8.06 5.57
C GLN A 118 -6.11 8.43 4.11
N LEU A 119 -6.93 7.64 3.41
CA LEU A 119 -7.27 7.79 2.00
C LEU A 119 -8.64 8.45 1.84
N SER A 120 -8.82 9.24 0.78
CA SER A 120 -10.15 9.73 0.41
C SER A 120 -11.00 8.60 -0.17
N GLU A 121 -12.32 8.78 -0.22
CA GLU A 121 -13.24 7.83 -0.85
C GLU A 121 -12.84 7.53 -2.30
N SER A 122 -12.59 8.57 -3.11
CA SER A 122 -12.11 8.40 -4.49
C SER A 122 -10.80 7.63 -4.61
N GLN A 123 -9.86 7.81 -3.67
CA GLN A 123 -8.62 7.02 -3.65
C GLN A 123 -8.89 5.56 -3.30
N MET A 124 -9.82 5.31 -2.37
CA MET A 124 -10.24 3.96 -2.03
C MET A 124 -10.95 3.26 -3.19
N ASP A 125 -11.73 3.98 -4.00
CA ASP A 125 -12.38 3.43 -5.19
C ASP A 125 -11.34 2.97 -6.24
N GLU A 126 -10.31 3.78 -6.49
CA GLU A 126 -9.20 3.40 -7.38
C GLU A 126 -8.45 2.16 -6.87
N VAL A 127 -8.15 2.13 -5.57
CA VAL A 127 -7.51 0.98 -4.92
C VAL A 127 -8.38 -0.27 -5.05
N ASN A 128 -9.67 -0.17 -4.77
CA ASN A 128 -10.61 -1.27 -4.85
C ASN A 128 -10.71 -1.81 -6.28
N MET A 129 -10.78 -0.93 -7.27
CA MET A 129 -10.79 -1.32 -8.68
C MET A 129 -9.50 -2.06 -9.06
N GLY A 130 -8.34 -1.59 -8.59
CA GLY A 130 -7.06 -2.26 -8.81
C GLY A 130 -7.00 -3.66 -8.19
N ILE A 131 -7.42 -3.80 -6.93
CA ILE A 131 -7.49 -5.09 -6.22
C ILE A 131 -8.41 -6.06 -6.96
N VAL A 132 -9.63 -5.62 -7.31
CA VAL A 132 -10.60 -6.45 -8.05
C VAL A 132 -10.04 -6.87 -9.40
N SER A 133 -9.44 -5.94 -10.15
CA SER A 133 -8.86 -6.24 -11.46
C SER A 133 -7.77 -7.29 -11.37
N ILE A 134 -6.82 -7.13 -10.44
CA ILE A 134 -5.70 -8.08 -10.27
C ILE A 134 -6.23 -9.45 -9.84
N PHE A 135 -6.97 -9.53 -8.73
CA PHE A 135 -7.34 -10.84 -8.17
C PHE A 135 -8.52 -11.52 -8.86
N THR A 136 -9.11 -10.91 -9.89
CA THR A 136 -10.17 -11.56 -10.69
C THR A 136 -9.67 -11.96 -12.08
N ARG A 137 -8.70 -11.22 -12.64
CA ARG A 137 -8.32 -11.35 -14.05
C ARG A 137 -6.90 -11.85 -14.27
N SER A 138 -6.15 -12.15 -13.21
CA SER A 138 -4.77 -12.62 -13.33
C SER A 138 -4.47 -13.83 -12.46
N SER A 139 -3.36 -14.48 -12.77
CA SER A 139 -2.78 -15.59 -11.99
C SER A 139 -2.51 -15.21 -10.52
N SER A 140 -2.45 -13.92 -10.18
CA SER A 140 -2.34 -13.42 -8.80
C SER A 140 -3.48 -13.89 -7.90
N ARG A 141 -4.63 -14.30 -8.46
CA ARG A 141 -5.70 -14.96 -7.70
C ARG A 141 -5.21 -16.20 -6.96
N VAL A 142 -4.36 -17.01 -7.60
CA VAL A 142 -3.81 -18.23 -7.01
C VAL A 142 -2.96 -17.93 -5.78
N TYR A 143 -2.18 -16.85 -5.82
CA TYR A 143 -1.43 -16.38 -4.64
C TYR A 143 -2.35 -15.93 -3.50
N LEU A 144 -3.47 -15.26 -3.84
CA LEU A 144 -4.46 -14.91 -2.82
C LEU A 144 -5.10 -16.15 -2.18
N ASN A 145 -5.34 -17.20 -2.97
CA ASN A 145 -5.87 -18.48 -2.49
C ASN A 145 -4.93 -19.11 -1.46
N SER A 146 -3.62 -19.15 -1.74
CA SER A 146 -2.63 -19.72 -0.80
C SER A 146 -2.57 -18.96 0.53
N MET A 147 -2.88 -17.66 0.50
CA MET A 147 -2.95 -16.84 1.71
C MET A 147 -4.25 -16.99 2.50
N TRP A 148 -5.32 -17.58 1.94
CA TRP A 148 -6.64 -17.57 2.59
C TRP A 148 -6.73 -18.25 3.95
N VAL A 149 -5.77 -19.09 4.28
CA VAL A 149 -5.62 -19.72 5.60
C VAL A 149 -5.22 -18.74 6.70
N LEU A 150 -4.69 -17.57 6.32
CA LEU A 150 -4.25 -16.55 7.25
C LEU A 150 -5.44 -15.70 7.72
N ASP A 151 -5.63 -15.60 9.04
CA ASP A 151 -6.61 -14.69 9.63
C ASP A 151 -6.07 -13.26 9.72
N SER A 152 -6.06 -12.56 8.58
CA SER A 152 -5.61 -11.16 8.47
C SER A 152 -6.77 -10.22 8.15
N PRO A 153 -6.85 -9.02 8.78
CA PRO A 153 -7.80 -7.99 8.41
C PRO A 153 -7.77 -7.63 6.92
N THR A 154 -6.59 -7.60 6.30
CA THR A 154 -6.42 -7.33 4.87
C THR A 154 -7.05 -8.43 4.02
N ILE A 155 -6.88 -9.70 4.41
CA ILE A 155 -7.46 -10.83 3.68
C ILE A 155 -8.97 -10.80 3.78
N ARG A 156 -9.53 -10.54 4.97
CA ARG A 156 -10.98 -10.39 5.15
C ARG A 156 -11.54 -9.25 4.29
N TYR A 157 -10.85 -8.11 4.26
CA TYR A 157 -11.21 -6.98 3.40
C TYR A 157 -11.26 -7.37 1.91
N ILE A 158 -10.19 -7.97 1.40
CA ILE A 158 -10.11 -8.37 -0.02
C ILE A 158 -11.13 -9.47 -0.33
N LYS A 159 -11.35 -10.45 0.55
CA LYS A 159 -12.39 -11.48 0.38
C LYS A 159 -13.77 -10.85 0.23
N ASN A 160 -14.13 -9.91 1.11
CA ASN A 160 -15.42 -9.23 1.06
C ASN A 160 -15.56 -8.41 -0.24
N LEU A 161 -14.52 -7.65 -0.58
CA LEU A 161 -14.50 -6.85 -1.81
C LEU A 161 -14.71 -7.72 -3.07
N LEU A 162 -14.05 -8.87 -3.15
CA LEU A 162 -14.20 -9.80 -4.27
C LEU A 162 -15.54 -10.56 -4.27
N ALA A 163 -16.19 -10.69 -3.11
CA ALA A 163 -17.53 -11.26 -3.01
C ALA A 163 -18.60 -10.25 -3.47
N GLU A 164 -18.42 -8.97 -3.17
CA GLU A 164 -19.28 -7.87 -3.60
C GLU A 164 -19.17 -7.63 -5.11
N SER A 165 -17.97 -7.72 -5.69
CA SER A 165 -17.76 -7.53 -7.13
C SER A 165 -18.35 -8.63 -8.02
N LYS A 166 -18.77 -9.77 -7.44
CA LYS A 166 -19.42 -10.88 -8.14
C LYS A 166 -20.94 -10.75 -8.23
N ARG A 167 -21.54 -9.82 -7.47
CA ARG A 167 -22.98 -9.54 -7.49
C ARG A 167 -23.32 -8.52 -8.56
#